data_AF-A0A9E3G6K5-F1
#
_entry.id   AF-A0A9E3G6K5-F1
#
_cell.length_a   1.000
_cell.length_b   1.000
_cell.length_c   1.000
_cell.angle_alpha   90.00
_cell.angle_beta   90.00
_cell.angle_gamma   90.00
#
_symmetry.space_group_name_H-M   'P 1'
#
loop_
_entity.id
_entity.type
_entity.pdbx_description
1 polymer ?
#
loop_
_entity_poly.entity_id
_entity_poly.type
_entity_poly.pdbx_seq_one_letter_code
_entity_poly.pdbx_strand_id
1 'polypeptide(L)'
;MATPSFALVQILRETANRLAGGAEYQWSHFGKCNCGHLAQTATRISARDIHRTAHRKLSEWSEIPDDFCPQTGVLIDRVIDALFELGLTNTDLRHLEDLTDPEILARLPGGRRYLQRNQRDDVVAYLRTWAGLLADKVPSGERRVSGVECSSPFAADTLAIEVP
;
A
#
# COMPACT_ATOMS: atom_id res chain seq x y z
N MET A 1 -8.87 9.92 -5.52
CA MET A 1 -7.75 10.54 -4.81
C MET A 1 -7.95 10.37 -3.32
N ALA A 2 -6.98 9.73 -2.68
CA ALA A 2 -6.98 9.40 -1.25
C ALA A 2 -7.08 10.64 -0.34
N THR A 3 -7.58 10.42 0.87
CA THR A 3 -7.60 11.42 1.93
C THR A 3 -6.16 11.78 2.32
N PRO A 4 -5.73 13.05 2.19
CA PRO A 4 -4.38 13.45 2.51
C PRO A 4 -4.10 13.29 4.01
N SER A 5 -3.00 12.61 4.35
CA SER A 5 -2.50 12.52 5.73
C SER A 5 -0.97 12.46 5.73
N PHE A 6 -0.34 12.93 6.81
CA PHE A 6 1.10 12.81 6.95
C PHE A 6 1.56 11.34 6.92
N ALA A 7 0.79 10.43 7.55
CA ALA A 7 1.08 9.01 7.58
C ALA A 7 1.12 8.40 6.17
N LEU A 8 0.09 8.65 5.35
CA LEU A 8 0.03 8.14 3.98
C LEU A 8 1.17 8.69 3.12
N VAL A 9 1.50 9.98 3.27
CA VAL A 9 2.65 10.59 2.57
C VAL A 9 3.96 9.88 2.91
N GLN A 10 4.20 9.55 4.19
CA GLN A 10 5.41 8.83 4.59
C GLN A 10 5.42 7.40 4.04
N ILE A 11 4.30 6.68 4.11
CA ILE A 11 4.19 5.31 3.59
C ILE A 11 4.44 5.28 2.07
N LEU A 12 3.89 6.23 1.30
CA LEU A 12 4.15 6.33 -0.14
C LEU A 12 5.64 6.59 -0.44
N ARG A 13 6.28 7.50 0.31
CA ARG A 13 7.72 7.81 0.16
C ARG A 13 8.59 6.63 0.53
N GLU A 14 8.32 5.97 1.65
CA GLU A 14 9.05 4.77 2.07
C GLU A 14 8.92 3.65 1.03
N THR A 15 7.70 3.42 0.53
CA THR A 15 7.46 2.42 -0.53
C THR A 15 8.26 2.73 -1.79
N ALA A 16 8.25 3.99 -2.24
CA ALA A 16 9.03 4.42 -3.40
C ALA A 16 10.54 4.25 -3.19
N ASN A 17 11.04 4.55 -1.99
CA ASN A 17 12.46 4.40 -1.66
C ASN A 17 12.89 2.93 -1.61
N ARG A 18 12.05 2.04 -1.05
CA ARG A 18 12.28 0.59 -1.07
C ARG A 18 12.40 0.05 -2.50
N LEU A 19 11.47 0.44 -3.38
CA LEU A 19 11.49 0.04 -4.78
C LEU A 19 12.72 0.58 -5.52
N ALA A 20 13.03 1.87 -5.37
CA ALA A 20 14.22 2.49 -5.95
C ALA A 20 15.52 1.84 -5.44
N GLY A 21 15.53 1.39 -4.18
CA GLY A 21 16.64 0.68 -3.54
C GLY A 21 16.82 -0.78 -3.97
N GLY A 22 16.02 -1.28 -4.91
CA GLY A 22 16.19 -2.62 -5.48
C GLY A 22 15.33 -3.70 -4.84
N ALA A 23 14.24 -3.34 -4.15
CA ALA A 23 13.27 -4.35 -3.71
C ALA A 23 12.76 -5.18 -4.90
N GLU A 24 12.60 -6.49 -4.68
CA GLU A 24 12.13 -7.40 -5.70
C GLU A 24 10.73 -7.01 -6.18
N TYR A 25 10.58 -6.83 -7.49
CA TYR A 25 9.37 -6.34 -8.11
C TYR A 25 8.86 -7.35 -9.13
N GLN A 26 7.59 -7.75 -9.00
CA GLN A 26 6.95 -8.69 -9.90
C GLN A 26 5.45 -8.43 -9.95
N TRP A 27 4.99 -7.90 -11.09
CA TRP A 27 3.59 -7.54 -11.30
C TRP A 27 2.62 -8.70 -11.04
N SER A 28 2.92 -9.90 -11.52
CA SER A 28 2.03 -11.08 -11.37
C SER A 28 2.02 -11.68 -9.95
N HIS A 29 2.77 -11.12 -9.01
CA HIS A 29 2.82 -11.61 -7.64
C HIS A 29 2.18 -10.57 -6.72
N PHE A 30 0.99 -10.87 -6.18
CA PHE A 30 0.20 -9.97 -5.31
C PHE A 30 0.96 -9.22 -4.21
N GLY A 31 1.98 -9.84 -3.62
CA GLY A 31 2.81 -9.18 -2.61
C GLY A 31 3.93 -8.29 -3.16
N LYS A 32 4.27 -8.38 -4.46
CA LYS A 32 5.41 -7.70 -5.12
C LYS A 32 4.98 -6.79 -6.28
N CYS A 33 3.68 -6.64 -6.53
CA CYS A 33 3.10 -5.66 -7.44
C CYS A 33 2.99 -4.28 -6.77
N ASN A 34 2.35 -3.32 -7.44
CA ASN A 34 2.28 -1.92 -7.00
C ASN A 34 1.56 -1.79 -5.66
N CYS A 35 0.33 -2.31 -5.57
CA CYS A 35 -0.42 -2.33 -4.31
C CYS A 35 0.23 -3.24 -3.26
N GLY A 36 0.82 -4.36 -3.68
CA GLY A 36 1.53 -5.30 -2.80
C GLY A 36 2.68 -4.65 -2.04
N HIS A 37 3.50 -3.82 -2.71
CA HIS A 37 4.58 -3.09 -2.06
C HIS A 37 4.06 -2.03 -1.09
N LEU A 38 2.98 -1.32 -1.45
CA LEU A 38 2.34 -0.37 -0.53
C LEU A 38 1.82 -1.08 0.73
N ALA A 39 1.11 -2.20 0.54
CA ALA A 39 0.59 -3.04 1.61
C ALA A 39 1.69 -3.54 2.56
N GLN A 40 2.81 -4.03 2.02
CA GLN A 40 3.97 -4.41 2.84
C GLN A 40 4.48 -3.26 3.69
N THR A 41 4.59 -2.05 3.13
CA THR A 41 5.12 -0.88 3.86
C THR A 41 4.15 -0.44 4.95
N ALA A 42 2.85 -0.38 4.64
CA ALA A 42 1.79 0.01 5.56
C ALA A 42 1.65 -0.97 6.75
N THR A 43 1.70 -2.27 6.47
CA THR A 43 1.32 -3.31 7.46
C THR A 43 2.50 -4.08 8.03
N ARG A 44 3.70 -3.96 7.43
CA ARG A 44 4.88 -4.81 7.69
C ARG A 44 4.66 -6.31 7.44
N ILE A 45 3.55 -6.70 6.81
CA ILE A 45 3.30 -8.09 6.41
C ILE A 45 4.19 -8.43 5.20
N SER A 46 4.74 -9.65 5.19
CA SER A 46 5.65 -10.08 4.13
C SER A 46 4.95 -10.22 2.77
N ALA A 47 5.69 -10.00 1.67
CA ALA A 47 5.19 -10.24 0.32
C ALA A 47 4.65 -11.67 0.13
N ARG A 48 5.30 -12.66 0.78
CA ARG A 48 4.89 -14.07 0.73
C ARG A 48 3.52 -14.27 1.37
N ASP A 49 3.29 -13.69 2.55
CA ASP A 49 2.04 -13.86 3.27
C ASP A 49 0.89 -13.14 2.57
N ILE A 50 1.12 -11.90 2.09
CA ILE A 50 0.17 -11.16 1.25
C ILE A 50 -0.21 -12.00 0.03
N HIS A 51 0.77 -12.52 -0.70
CA HIS A 51 0.50 -13.30 -1.91
C HIS A 51 -0.28 -14.58 -1.63
N ARG A 52 0.13 -15.35 -0.61
CA ARG A 52 -0.53 -16.59 -0.22
C ARG A 52 -2.00 -16.40 0.11
N THR A 53 -2.35 -15.29 0.75
CA THR A 53 -3.73 -15.04 1.20
C THR A 53 -4.56 -14.28 0.17
N ALA A 54 -3.97 -13.37 -0.60
CA ALA A 54 -4.67 -12.58 -1.62
C ALA A 54 -5.10 -13.46 -2.80
N HIS A 55 -4.20 -14.31 -3.31
CA HIS A 55 -4.48 -15.16 -4.45
C HIS A 55 -5.64 -16.15 -4.25
N ARG A 56 -6.05 -16.40 -2.99
CA ARG A 56 -7.20 -17.25 -2.67
C ARG A 56 -8.54 -16.52 -2.75
N LYS A 57 -8.53 -15.18 -2.73
CA LYS A 57 -9.73 -14.33 -2.64
C LYS A 57 -9.88 -13.36 -3.81
N LEU A 58 -8.78 -12.91 -4.39
CA LEU A 58 -8.73 -11.86 -5.40
C LEU A 58 -7.99 -12.37 -6.64
N SER A 59 -8.38 -11.88 -7.81
CA SER A 59 -7.61 -12.08 -9.05
C SER A 59 -6.68 -10.90 -9.36
N GLU A 60 -7.08 -9.68 -8.98
CA GLU A 60 -6.23 -8.47 -8.91
C GLU A 60 -6.66 -7.53 -7.76
N TRP A 61 -5.81 -6.56 -7.38
CA TRP A 61 -6.19 -5.52 -6.40
C TRP A 61 -7.27 -4.58 -6.92
N SER A 62 -7.35 -4.40 -8.25
CA SER A 62 -8.35 -3.60 -8.96
C SER A 62 -9.79 -4.14 -8.84
N GLU A 63 -9.93 -5.40 -8.44
CA GLU A 63 -11.20 -6.15 -8.34
C GLU A 63 -11.78 -6.22 -6.93
N ILE A 64 -11.17 -5.53 -5.95
CA ILE A 64 -11.81 -5.41 -4.64
C ILE A 64 -13.21 -4.79 -4.88
N PRO A 65 -14.28 -5.29 -4.24
CA PRO A 65 -15.61 -4.70 -4.37
C PRO A 65 -15.69 -3.32 -3.70
N ASP A 66 -16.55 -2.44 -4.20
CA ASP A 66 -16.78 -1.13 -3.56
C ASP A 66 -17.47 -1.27 -2.20
N ASP A 67 -18.25 -2.34 -2.00
CA ASP A 67 -18.91 -2.72 -0.74
C ASP A 67 -18.07 -3.70 0.10
N PHE A 68 -16.75 -3.68 -0.08
CA PHE A 68 -15.83 -4.51 0.69
C PHE A 68 -16.08 -4.37 2.21
N CYS A 69 -16.34 -5.50 2.85
CA CYS A 69 -16.49 -5.61 4.30
C CYS A 69 -15.53 -6.69 4.81
N PRO A 70 -14.61 -6.33 5.74
CA PRO A 70 -13.59 -7.27 6.19
C PRO A 70 -14.17 -8.40 7.04
N GLN A 71 -13.68 -9.61 6.79
CA GLN A 71 -14.00 -10.76 7.61
C GLN A 71 -12.95 -10.96 8.70
N THR A 72 -13.41 -11.10 9.94
CA THR A 72 -12.53 -11.32 11.09
C THR A 72 -11.68 -12.58 10.88
N GLY A 73 -10.37 -12.45 11.14
CA GLY A 73 -9.42 -13.56 11.07
C GLY A 73 -8.81 -13.79 9.68
N VAL A 74 -9.26 -13.08 8.65
CA VAL A 74 -8.65 -13.16 7.32
C VAL A 74 -7.54 -12.13 7.16
N LEU A 75 -6.33 -12.59 6.82
CA LEU A 75 -5.17 -11.72 6.72
C LEU A 75 -5.28 -10.68 5.61
N ILE A 76 -5.77 -11.05 4.43
CA ILE A 76 -5.86 -10.10 3.30
C ILE A 76 -6.89 -9.03 3.60
N ASP A 77 -7.98 -9.39 4.27
CA ASP A 77 -9.02 -8.42 4.64
C ASP A 77 -8.45 -7.38 5.61
N ARG A 78 -7.66 -7.81 6.61
CA ARG A 78 -6.93 -6.90 7.51
C ARG A 78 -5.92 -6.00 6.80
N VAL A 79 -5.28 -6.50 5.74
CA VAL A 79 -4.38 -5.70 4.91
C VAL A 79 -5.15 -4.60 4.18
N ILE A 80 -6.30 -4.93 3.60
CA ILE A 80 -7.15 -3.97 2.89
C ILE A 80 -7.70 -2.93 3.86
N ASP A 81 -8.17 -3.35 5.03
CA ASP A 81 -8.64 -2.43 6.09
C ASP A 81 -7.56 -1.43 6.49
N ALA A 82 -6.33 -1.90 6.75
CA ALA A 82 -5.24 -1.02 7.12
C ALA A 82 -4.91 0.00 6.03
N LEU A 83 -5.08 -0.35 4.75
CA LEU A 83 -4.93 0.60 3.64
C LEU A 83 -6.07 1.63 3.64
N PHE A 84 -7.30 1.21 3.93
CA PHE A 84 -8.44 2.12 4.02
C PHE A 84 -8.35 3.06 5.24
N GLU A 85 -7.87 2.56 6.38
CA GLU A 85 -7.59 3.37 7.58
C GLU A 85 -6.50 4.44 7.32
N LEU A 86 -5.56 4.18 6.40
CA LEU A 86 -4.59 5.19 5.94
C LEU A 86 -5.21 6.29 5.07
N GLY A 87 -6.48 6.14 4.67
CA GLY A 87 -7.22 7.09 3.86
C GLY A 87 -7.29 6.73 2.37
N LEU A 88 -6.88 5.52 1.97
CA LEU A 88 -7.03 5.03 0.60
C LEU A 88 -8.46 4.54 0.35
N THR A 89 -8.93 4.67 -0.88
CA THR A 89 -10.17 4.05 -1.35
C THR A 89 -9.87 2.92 -2.31
N ASN A 90 -10.90 2.12 -2.63
CA ASN A 90 -10.83 1.11 -3.68
C ASN A 90 -10.33 1.68 -5.01
N THR A 91 -10.88 2.83 -5.42
CA THR A 91 -10.49 3.56 -6.63
C THR A 91 -9.01 3.92 -6.61
N ASP A 92 -8.47 4.33 -5.46
CA ASP A 92 -7.04 4.64 -5.33
C ASP A 92 -6.16 3.39 -5.49
N LEU A 93 -6.60 2.24 -4.96
CA LEU A 93 -5.90 0.96 -5.15
C LEU A 93 -5.94 0.53 -6.62
N ARG A 94 -7.08 0.65 -7.30
CA ARG A 94 -7.20 0.38 -8.74
C ARG A 94 -6.27 1.28 -9.55
N HIS A 95 -6.25 2.57 -9.25
CA HIS A 95 -5.36 3.51 -9.92
C HIS A 95 -3.88 3.24 -9.63
N LEU A 96 -3.53 2.81 -8.42
CA LEU A 96 -2.16 2.42 -8.09
C LEU A 96 -1.73 1.15 -8.81
N GLU A 97 -2.63 0.18 -8.91
CA GLU A 97 -2.38 -1.05 -9.64
C GLU A 97 -2.03 -0.69 -11.09
N ASP A 98 -2.90 0.05 -11.80
CA ASP A 98 -2.66 0.35 -13.22
C ASP A 98 -1.83 1.60 -13.51
N LEU A 99 -1.42 2.36 -12.49
CA LEU A 99 -0.76 3.67 -12.60
C LEU A 99 -1.56 4.71 -13.41
N THR A 100 -2.86 4.85 -13.12
CA THR A 100 -3.81 5.57 -13.99
C THR A 100 -4.46 6.83 -13.41
N ASP A 101 -4.18 7.22 -12.16
CA ASP A 101 -4.85 8.40 -11.59
C ASP A 101 -4.53 9.67 -12.40
N PRO A 102 -5.55 10.36 -12.95
CA PRO A 102 -5.32 11.48 -13.86
C PRO A 102 -4.67 12.71 -13.19
N GLU A 103 -4.89 12.93 -11.89
CA GLU A 103 -4.23 14.02 -11.14
C GLU A 103 -2.74 13.71 -10.95
N ILE A 104 -2.40 12.45 -10.66
CA ILE A 104 -1.01 12.00 -10.51
C ILE A 104 -0.28 12.12 -11.84
N LEU A 105 -0.87 11.59 -12.92
CA LEU A 105 -0.29 11.65 -14.25
C LEU A 105 -0.07 13.09 -14.74
N ALA A 106 -0.94 14.03 -14.37
CA ALA A 106 -0.80 15.43 -14.74
C ALA A 106 0.39 16.15 -14.05
N ARG A 107 0.85 15.64 -12.90
CA ARG A 107 1.97 16.20 -12.14
C ARG A 107 3.30 15.45 -12.31
N LEU A 108 3.36 14.46 -13.19
CA LEU A 108 4.61 13.73 -13.44
C LEU A 108 5.75 14.66 -13.90
N PRO A 109 6.99 14.39 -13.47
CA PRO A 109 8.15 15.14 -13.95
C PRO A 109 8.33 14.92 -15.45
N GLY A 110 8.56 16.02 -16.19
CA GLY A 110 8.62 16.00 -17.65
C GLY A 110 7.24 16.05 -18.34
N GLY A 111 6.16 16.18 -17.57
CA GLY A 111 4.79 16.31 -18.09
C GLY A 111 4.03 15.00 -18.16
N ARG A 112 2.76 15.10 -18.57
CA ARG A 112 1.83 13.96 -18.63
C ARG A 112 2.29 12.93 -19.66
N ARG A 113 2.40 11.68 -19.23
CA ARG A 113 2.71 10.50 -20.05
C ARG A 113 2.00 9.26 -19.51
N TYR A 114 1.93 8.22 -20.33
CA TYR A 114 1.51 6.90 -19.85
C TYR A 114 2.65 6.21 -19.11
N LEU A 115 2.31 5.47 -18.07
CA LEU A 115 3.23 4.69 -17.26
C LEU A 115 3.01 3.20 -17.53
N GLN A 116 4.08 2.42 -17.48
CA GLN A 116 4.02 0.97 -17.61
C GLN A 116 3.87 0.37 -16.22
N ARG A 117 2.71 -0.21 -15.93
CA ARG A 117 2.38 -0.76 -14.61
C ARG A 117 3.36 -1.82 -14.12
N ASN A 118 4.02 -2.54 -15.05
CA ASN A 118 5.02 -3.57 -14.78
C ASN A 118 6.47 -3.05 -14.84
N GLN A 119 6.68 -1.74 -14.95
CA GLN A 119 8.00 -1.12 -14.90
C GLN A 119 8.21 -0.44 -13.55
N ARG A 120 9.08 -1.01 -12.72
CA ARG A 120 9.39 -0.54 -11.36
C ARG A 120 9.65 0.97 -11.29
N ASP A 121 10.44 1.51 -12.22
CA ASP A 121 10.84 2.92 -12.17
C ASP A 121 9.66 3.87 -12.44
N ASP A 122 8.66 3.43 -13.22
CA ASP A 122 7.41 4.17 -13.41
C ASP A 122 6.55 4.14 -12.14
N VAL A 123 6.50 3.01 -11.43
CA VAL A 123 5.84 2.92 -10.12
C VAL A 123 6.49 3.86 -9.11
N VAL A 124 7.83 3.94 -9.08
CA VAL A 124 8.57 4.87 -8.22
C VAL A 124 8.23 6.32 -8.56
N ALA A 125 8.20 6.67 -9.84
CA ALA A 125 7.83 8.02 -10.28
C ALA A 125 6.39 8.36 -9.88
N TYR A 126 5.46 7.43 -10.04
CA TYR A 126 4.06 7.58 -9.65
C TYR A 126 3.90 7.80 -8.15
N LEU A 127 4.48 6.92 -7.31
CA LEU A 127 4.39 7.02 -5.86
C LEU A 127 5.00 8.31 -5.31
N ARG A 128 6.15 8.75 -5.85
CA ARG A 128 6.77 10.03 -5.45
C ARG A 128 5.89 11.22 -5.82
N THR A 129 5.30 11.20 -7.02
CA THR A 129 4.41 12.26 -7.49
C THR A 129 3.13 12.31 -6.63
N TRP A 130 2.56 11.14 -6.33
CA TRP A 130 1.41 11.03 -5.44
C TRP A 130 1.71 11.55 -4.04
N ALA A 131 2.85 11.18 -3.46
CA ALA A 131 3.26 11.67 -2.16
C ALA A 131 3.44 13.20 -2.13
N GLY A 132 3.96 13.79 -3.21
CA GLY A 132 4.06 15.25 -3.35
C GLY A 132 2.69 15.91 -3.38
N LEU A 133 1.78 15.38 -4.22
CA LEU A 133 0.40 15.84 -4.33
C LEU A 133 -0.35 15.85 -3.00
N LEU A 134 -0.23 14.77 -2.23
CA LEU A 134 -0.88 14.68 -0.93
C LEU A 134 -0.21 15.60 0.09
N ALA A 135 1.13 15.70 0.08
CA ALA A 135 1.86 16.59 0.99
C ALA A 135 1.44 18.07 0.85
N ASP A 136 1.17 18.52 -0.38
CA ASP A 136 0.66 19.88 -0.64
C ASP A 136 -0.74 20.12 -0.03
N LYS A 137 -1.51 19.04 0.16
CA LYS A 137 -2.89 19.06 0.67
C LYS A 137 -2.98 18.78 2.18
N VAL A 138 -1.90 18.34 2.85
CA VAL A 138 -1.90 18.06 4.29
C VAL A 138 -2.02 19.37 5.08
N PRO A 139 -3.00 19.52 5.99
CA PRO A 139 -3.14 20.70 6.82
C PRO A 139 -1.89 20.95 7.68
N SER A 140 -1.47 22.22 7.77
CA SER A 140 -0.27 22.63 8.52
C SER A 140 -0.26 22.25 10.01
N GLY A 141 -1.40 21.88 10.58
CA GLY A 141 -1.58 21.46 11.97
C GLY A 141 -1.36 19.97 12.26
N GLU A 142 -1.32 19.11 11.24
CA GLU A 142 -1.12 17.65 11.41
C GLU A 142 0.35 17.24 11.58
N ARG A 143 1.27 18.20 11.67
CA ARG A 143 2.71 17.97 11.87
C ARG A 143 3.10 17.38 13.24
N ARG A 144 2.13 16.91 14.03
CA ARG A 144 2.39 16.17 15.27
C ARG A 144 1.46 14.96 15.36
N VAL A 145 2.05 13.79 15.16
CA VAL A 145 1.67 12.61 15.93
C VAL A 145 2.88 12.22 16.75
N SER A 146 2.84 12.67 18.01
CA SER A 146 3.56 12.11 19.14
C SER A 146 3.44 10.58 19.14
N GLY A 147 4.56 9.93 19.49
CA GLY A 147 4.77 8.49 19.61
C GLY A 147 3.54 7.59 19.45
N VAL A 148 3.49 6.88 18.32
CA VAL A 148 2.89 5.55 18.31
C VAL A 148 3.87 4.67 19.08
N GLU A 149 3.64 4.53 20.39
CA GLU A 149 4.12 3.33 21.07
C GLU A 149 3.45 2.15 20.38
N CYS A 150 4.27 1.37 19.68
CA CYS A 150 3.87 0.11 19.10
C CYS A 150 3.63 -0.89 20.24
N SER A 151 2.51 -0.74 20.94
CA SER A 151 1.95 -1.79 21.78
C SER A 151 1.33 -2.81 20.84
N SER A 152 2.20 -3.66 20.29
CA SER A 152 1.82 -4.85 19.54
C SER A 152 0.91 -5.72 20.43
N PRO A 153 -0.31 -6.08 20.00
CA PRO A 153 -1.06 -7.16 20.64
C PRO A 153 -0.49 -8.55 20.28
N PHE A 154 0.58 -8.62 19.48
CA PHE A 154 1.23 -9.87 19.09
C PHE A 154 2.39 -10.19 20.04
N ALA A 155 2.08 -10.40 21.32
CA ALA A 155 2.86 -11.33 22.11
C ALA A 155 2.51 -12.73 21.58
N ALA A 156 3.50 -13.41 21.02
CA ALA A 156 3.35 -14.76 20.52
C ALA A 156 2.96 -15.69 21.68
N ASP A 157 1.70 -16.13 21.71
CA ASP A 157 1.31 -17.30 22.48
C ASP A 157 1.98 -18.52 21.84
N THR A 158 3.17 -18.84 22.37
CA THR A 158 3.87 -20.08 22.10
C THR A 158 3.17 -21.17 22.90
N LEU A 159 2.18 -21.81 22.31
CA LEU A 159 1.67 -23.08 22.84
C LEU A 159 2.74 -24.15 22.60
N ALA A 160 3.39 -24.52 23.70
CA ALA A 160 4.23 -25.69 23.81
C ALA A 160 3.44 -26.94 23.38
N ILE A 161 3.93 -27.65 22.38
CA ILE A 161 3.54 -29.03 22.10
C ILE A 161 4.51 -29.89 22.92
N GLU A 162 4.06 -30.36 24.08
CA GLU A 162 4.67 -31.53 24.72
C GLU A 162 4.33 -32.75 23.86
N VAL A 163 5.37 -33.44 23.41
CA VAL A 163 5.27 -34.77 22.80
C VAL A 163 5.78 -35.77 23.85
N PRO A 164 5.06 -36.89 24.08
CA PRO A 164 5.39 -37.88 25.11
C PRO A 164 6.70 -38.64 24.88
#